data_AF-A0A511YPA7-F1
#
_entry.id   AF-A0A511YPA7-F1
#
_cell.length_a   1.000
_cell.length_b   1.000
_cell.length_c   1.000
_cell.angle_alpha   90.00
_cell.angle_beta   90.00
_cell.angle_gamma   90.00
#
_symmetry.space_group_name_H-M   'P 1'
#
loop_
_entity.id
_entity.type
_entity.pdbx_description
1 polymer ?
#
loop_
_entity_poly.entity_id
_entity_poly.type
_entity_poly.pdbx_seq_one_letter_code
_entity_poly.pdbx_strand_id
1 'polypeptide(L)'
;MQNILREEFNILEKSLAKEIEIFTNKTDIPSHITDAVDAVRQIGNIAAHPSKDLNSGEIVPVESGEAEWLIEVIEQLFDFVFIQPEKLEKRKQELNLKLDKLEKPKMK
;
A
#
# COMPACT_ATOMS: atom_id res chain seq x y z
N MET A 1 0.49 7.74 1.03
CA MET A 1 0.12 6.44 1.63
C MET A 1 -1.16 6.54 2.46
N GLN A 2 -1.21 7.31 3.55
CA GLN A 2 -2.38 7.37 4.45
C GLN A 2 -3.72 7.60 3.72
N ASN A 3 -3.76 8.53 2.77
CA ASN A 3 -4.97 8.79 1.98
C ASN A 3 -5.46 7.56 1.22
N ILE A 4 -4.57 6.69 0.72
CA ILE A 4 -4.96 5.46 0.02
C ILE A 4 -5.70 4.53 1.00
N LEU A 5 -5.22 4.39 2.24
CA LEU A 5 -5.91 3.58 3.26
C LEU A 5 -7.31 4.13 3.57
N ARG A 6 -7.45 5.45 3.58
CA ARG A 6 -8.71 6.13 3.90
C ARG A 6 -9.70 6.12 2.74
N GLU A 7 -9.23 6.41 1.54
CA GLU A 7 -10.08 6.63 0.36
C GLU A 7 -10.41 5.31 -0.35
N GLU A 8 -9.43 4.43 -0.51
CA GLU A 8 -9.60 3.19 -1.29
C GLU A 8 -10.00 2.00 -0.40
N PHE A 9 -9.55 1.98 0.86
CA PHE A 9 -9.86 0.90 1.80
C PHE A 9 -10.88 1.29 2.88
N ASN A 10 -11.33 2.55 2.89
CA ASN A 10 -12.29 3.09 3.87
C ASN A 10 -11.87 2.88 5.33
N ILE A 11 -10.57 2.95 5.61
CA ILE A 11 -10.00 2.79 6.96
C ILE A 11 -9.77 4.17 7.55
N LEU A 12 -10.71 4.63 8.38
CA LEU A 12 -10.67 5.96 9.00
C LEU A 12 -10.43 5.83 10.50
N GLU A 13 -9.20 6.11 10.95
CA GLU A 13 -8.85 6.05 12.35
C GLU A 13 -8.09 7.30 12.83
N LYS A 14 -7.91 7.38 14.15
CA LYS A 14 -7.30 8.55 14.81
C LYS A 14 -5.81 8.72 14.50
N SER A 15 -5.13 7.68 14.03
CA SER A 15 -3.71 7.71 13.70
C SER A 15 -3.37 6.75 12.58
N LEU A 16 -2.35 7.08 11.79
CA LEU A 16 -1.84 6.21 10.72
C LEU A 16 -1.45 4.82 11.23
N ALA A 17 -0.88 4.73 12.45
CA ALA A 17 -0.51 3.45 13.05
C ALA A 17 -1.71 2.49 13.20
N LYS A 18 -2.87 3.01 13.62
CA LYS A 18 -4.11 2.21 13.72
C LYS A 18 -4.67 1.85 12.35
N GLU A 19 -4.57 2.76 11.40
CA GLU A 19 -5.01 2.50 10.03
C GLU A 19 -4.18 1.38 9.38
N ILE A 20 -2.87 1.40 9.59
CA ILE A 20 -1.95 0.33 9.18
C ILE A 20 -2.30 -0.98 9.87
N GLU A 21 -2.52 -0.99 11.19
CA GLU A 21 -2.91 -2.20 11.93
C GLU A 21 -4.20 -2.83 11.38
N ILE A 22 -5.23 -2.02 11.09
CA ILE A 22 -6.47 -2.50 10.48
C ILE A 22 -6.19 -3.05 9.08
N PHE A 23 -5.39 -2.34 8.28
CA PHE A 23 -5.03 -2.76 6.92
C PHE A 23 -4.29 -4.10 6.91
N THR A 24 -3.33 -4.30 7.82
CA THR A 24 -2.53 -5.53 7.90
C THR A 24 -3.34 -6.75 8.33
N ASN A 25 -4.48 -6.53 8.99
CA ASN A 25 -5.40 -7.60 9.42
C ASN A 25 -6.41 -8.00 8.34
N LYS A 26 -6.41 -7.36 7.16
CA LYS A 26 -7.29 -7.71 6.05
C LYS A 26 -6.85 -9.02 5.39
N THR A 27 -7.79 -9.95 5.19
CA THR A 27 -7.52 -11.27 4.58
C THR A 27 -7.66 -11.28 3.07
N ASP A 28 -8.27 -10.23 2.51
CA ASP A 28 -8.47 -10.01 1.07
C ASP A 28 -7.26 -9.36 0.38
N ILE A 29 -6.22 -9.01 1.15
CA ILE A 29 -5.00 -8.36 0.65
C ILE A 29 -3.85 -9.38 0.67
N PRO A 30 -3.05 -9.47 -0.41
CA PRO A 30 -1.87 -10.33 -0.42
C PRO A 30 -0.88 -9.97 0.69
N SER A 31 -0.34 -10.98 1.36
CA SER A 31 0.53 -10.78 2.54
C SER A 31 1.75 -9.90 2.25
N HIS A 32 2.35 -10.01 1.05
CA HIS A 32 3.50 -9.19 0.68
C HIS A 32 3.16 -7.68 0.64
N ILE A 33 1.91 -7.30 0.36
CA ILE A 33 1.46 -5.90 0.41
C ILE A 33 1.22 -5.46 1.85
N THR A 34 0.59 -6.30 2.67
CA THR A 34 0.37 -5.98 4.09
C THR A 34 1.70 -5.90 4.85
N ASP A 35 2.64 -6.79 4.58
CA ASP A 35 3.97 -6.82 5.19
C ASP A 35 4.78 -5.57 4.82
N ALA A 36 4.73 -5.16 3.54
CA ALA A 36 5.34 -3.92 3.08
C ALA A 36 4.75 -2.69 3.79
N VAL A 37 3.44 -2.66 3.99
CA VAL A 37 2.75 -1.58 4.71
C VAL A 37 3.07 -1.57 6.20
N ASP A 38 3.17 -2.73 6.88
CA ASP A 38 3.59 -2.78 8.29
C ASP A 38 5.02 -2.27 8.48
N ALA A 39 5.91 -2.53 7.51
CA ALA A 39 7.28 -2.03 7.58
C ALA A 39 7.37 -0.50 7.70
N VAL A 40 6.44 0.24 7.08
CA VAL A 40 6.35 1.71 7.21
C VAL A 40 6.16 2.14 8.66
N ARG A 41 5.38 1.38 9.44
CA ARG A 41 5.20 1.62 10.88
C ARG A 41 6.52 1.45 11.63
N GLN A 42 7.33 0.47 11.25
CA GLN A 42 8.63 0.21 11.88
C GLN A 42 9.63 1.33 11.57
N ILE A 43 9.75 1.75 10.31
CA ILE A 43 10.60 2.88 9.88
C ILE A 43 10.15 4.19 10.54
N GLY A 44 8.85 4.47 10.52
CA GLY A 44 8.29 5.67 11.13
C GLY A 44 8.56 5.75 12.64
N ASN A 45 8.53 4.60 13.33
CA ASN A 45 8.89 4.53 14.75
C ASN A 45 10.39 4.75 14.99
N ILE A 46 11.27 4.28 14.11
CA ILE A 46 12.72 4.52 14.18
C ILE A 46 13.01 6.02 14.02
N ALA A 47 12.45 6.64 12.99
CA ALA A 47 12.61 8.07 12.73
C ALA A 47 11.96 8.95 13.83
N ALA A 48 10.89 8.48 14.47
CA ALA A 48 10.20 9.19 15.55
C ALA A 48 10.78 8.93 16.95
N HIS A 49 11.77 8.02 17.09
CA HIS A 49 12.50 7.83 18.33
C HIS A 49 13.79 8.67 18.32
N PRO A 50 13.81 9.86 18.96
CA PRO A 50 15.06 10.44 19.38
C PRO A 50 15.63 9.52 20.47
N SER A 51 16.85 9.04 20.25
CA SER A 51 17.72 8.41 21.23
C SER A 51 17.48 8.97 22.63
N LYS A 52 16.76 8.26 23.51
CA LYS A 52 16.68 8.34 24.99
C LYS A 52 17.03 9.64 25.75
N ASP A 53 17.01 10.82 25.15
CA ASP A 53 17.36 12.09 25.77
C ASP A 53 16.25 13.09 25.45
N LEU A 54 15.49 13.40 26.49
CA LEU A 54 14.31 14.26 26.49
C LEU A 54 14.60 15.75 26.20
N ASN A 55 15.74 16.09 25.58
CA ASN A 55 16.15 17.49 25.36
C ASN A 55 16.99 17.69 24.09
N SER A 56 16.40 17.60 22.90
CA SER A 56 16.88 18.36 21.74
C SER A 56 15.85 18.23 20.63
N GLY A 57 15.47 19.33 19.97
CA GLY A 57 14.77 19.28 18.68
C GLY A 57 15.69 18.77 17.56
N GLU A 58 16.40 17.67 17.81
CA GLU A 58 17.40 17.09 16.94
C GLU A 58 16.70 16.22 15.90
N ILE A 59 16.71 16.72 14.68
CA ILE A 59 16.23 15.99 13.51
C ILE A 59 17.28 14.92 13.23
N VAL A 60 16.96 13.67 13.56
CA VAL A 60 17.81 12.53 13.19
C VAL A 60 17.81 12.43 11.67
N PRO A 61 18.98 12.42 11.01
CA PRO A 61 19.06 12.28 9.57
C PRO A 61 18.52 10.90 9.17
N VAL A 62 17.53 10.88 8.29
CA VAL A 62 17.01 9.66 7.65
C VAL A 62 18.15 9.07 6.82
N GLU A 63 18.49 7.80 7.06
CA GLU A 63 19.47 7.11 6.21
C GLU A 63 18.86 6.91 4.82
N SER A 64 19.64 7.05 3.74
CA SER A 64 19.11 6.97 2.37
C SER A 64 18.24 5.71 2.15
N GLY A 65 18.68 4.57 2.69
CA GLY A 65 17.94 3.30 2.57
C GLY A 65 16.53 3.32 3.19
N GLU A 66 16.27 4.12 4.21
CA GLU A 66 14.93 4.23 4.82
C GLU A 66 13.96 5.00 3.90
N ALA A 67 14.45 6.05 3.24
CA ALA A 67 13.66 6.83 2.30
C ALA A 67 13.36 6.05 1.02
N GLU A 68 14.36 5.35 0.47
CA GLU A 68 14.16 4.43 -0.66
C GLU A 68 13.10 3.37 -0.31
N TRP A 69 13.18 2.76 0.87
CA TRP A 69 12.23 1.73 1.26
C TRP A 69 10.78 2.26 1.37
N LEU A 70 10.60 3.47 1.93
CA LEU A 70 9.27 4.10 1.96
C LEU A 70 8.70 4.35 0.56
N ILE A 71 9.55 4.74 -0.39
CA ILE A 71 9.15 4.93 -1.79
C ILE A 71 8.70 3.60 -2.39
N GLU A 72 9.48 2.52 -2.20
CA GLU A 72 9.15 1.19 -2.70
C GLU A 72 7.81 0.66 -2.16
N VAL A 73 7.50 0.91 -0.88
CA VAL A 73 6.20 0.52 -0.31
C VAL A 73 5.06 1.31 -0.97
N ILE A 74 5.26 2.61 -1.17
CA ILE A 74 4.26 3.46 -1.83
C ILE A 74 4.03 2.99 -3.26
N GLU A 75 5.09 2.71 -4.03
CA GLU A 75 5.01 2.21 -5.39
C GLU A 75 4.25 0.88 -5.48
N GLN A 76 4.55 -0.07 -4.59
CA GLN A 76 3.84 -1.34 -4.52
C GLN A 76 2.35 -1.16 -4.21
N LEU A 77 2.02 -0.24 -3.28
CA LEU A 77 0.64 0.05 -2.95
C LEU A 77 -0.10 0.71 -4.12
N PHE A 78 0.54 1.62 -4.86
CA PHE A 78 -0.04 2.22 -6.06
C PHE A 78 -0.26 1.18 -7.17
N ASP A 79 0.71 0.30 -7.42
CA ASP A 79 0.57 -0.74 -8.43
C ASP A 79 -0.58 -1.69 -8.07
N PHE A 80 -0.66 -2.14 -6.83
CA PHE A 80 -1.71 -3.02 -6.35
C PHE A 80 -3.11 -2.38 -6.42
N VAL A 81 -3.25 -1.14 -5.94
CA VAL A 81 -4.57 -0.51 -5.78
C VAL A 81 -5.12 0.03 -7.09
N PHE A 82 -4.28 0.63 -7.94
CA PHE A 82 -4.76 1.37 -9.11
C PHE A 82 -4.36 0.73 -10.43
N ILE A 83 -3.12 0.26 -10.53
CA ILE A 83 -2.55 -0.15 -11.82
C ILE A 83 -2.97 -1.58 -12.18
N GLN A 84 -2.84 -2.53 -11.26
CA GLN A 84 -3.18 -3.93 -11.50
C GLN A 84 -4.68 -4.12 -11.82
N PRO A 85 -5.64 -3.52 -11.09
CA PRO A 85 -7.06 -3.67 -11.41
C PRO A 85 -7.39 -3.16 -12.81
N GLU A 86 -6.87 -1.99 -13.18
CA GLU A 86 -7.08 -1.39 -14.51
C GLU A 86 -6.45 -2.26 -15.63
N LYS A 87 -5.23 -2.77 -15.42
CA LYS A 87 -4.58 -3.69 -16.36
C LYS A 87 -5.39 -4.98 -16.54
N LEU A 88 -5.93 -5.53 -15.46
CA LEU A 88 -6.74 -6.75 -15.50
C LEU A 88 -8.07 -6.52 -16.20
N GLU A 89 -8.75 -5.40 -15.94
CA GLU A 89 -10.01 -5.04 -16.57
C GLU A 89 -9.83 -4.85 -18.08
N LYS A 90 -8.79 -4.13 -18.52
CA LYS A 90 -8.45 -4.00 -19.95
C LYS A 90 -8.23 -5.35 -20.62
N ARG A 91 -7.44 -6.24 -20.00
CA ARG A 91 -7.21 -7.59 -20.53
C ARG A 91 -8.50 -8.41 -20.62
N LYS A 92 -9.37 -8.30 -19.62
CA LYS A 92 -10.69 -8.96 -19.61
C LYS A 92 -11.56 -8.45 -20.75
N GLN A 93 -11.59 -7.14 -20.99
CA GLN A 93 -12.33 -6.54 -22.10
C GLN A 93 -11.82 -7.02 -23.46
N GLU A 94 -10.50 -7.00 -23.68
CA GLU A 94 -9.87 -7.51 -24.91
C GLU A 94 -10.19 -8.99 -25.16
N LEU A 95 -10.18 -9.82 -24.11
CA LEU A 95 -10.52 -11.23 -24.22
C LEU A 95 -12.02 -11.42 -24.49
N ASN A 96 -12.89 -10.66 -23.85
CA ASN A 96 -14.33 -10.69 -24.11
C ASN A 96 -14.66 -10.28 -25.55
N LEU A 97 -13.96 -9.31 -26.13
CA LEU A 97 -14.11 -8.96 -27.55
C LEU A 97 -13.71 -10.13 -28.48
N LYS A 98 -12.69 -10.91 -28.10
CA LYS A 98 -12.30 -12.12 -28.85
C LYS A 98 -13.32 -13.24 -28.70
N LEU A 99 -13.87 -13.45 -27.50
CA LEU A 99 -14.88 -14.47 -27.24
C LEU A 99 -16.20 -14.19 -27.96
N ASP A 100 -16.61 -12.91 -28.02
CA ASP A 100 -17.80 -12.45 -28.73
C ASP A 100 -17.73 -12.78 -30.23
N LYS A 101 -16.57 -12.53 -30.86
CA LYS A 101 -16.29 -12.92 -32.26
C LYS A 101 -16.33 -14.43 -32.51
N LEU A 102 -16.17 -15.23 -31.45
CA LEU A 102 -16.20 -16.69 -31.51
C LEU A 102 -17.53 -17.27 -31.01
N GLU A 103 -18.54 -16.42 -30.75
CA GLU A 103 -19.85 -16.79 -30.19
C GLU A 103 -19.74 -17.57 -28.86
N LYS A 104 -18.68 -17.28 -28.08
CA LYS A 104 -18.40 -17.92 -26.78
C LYS A 104 -18.84 -17.02 -25.61
N PRO A 105 -19.22 -17.61 -24.47
CA PRO A 105 -19.61 -16.84 -23.29
C PRO A 105 -18.45 -15.98 -22.77
N LYS A 106 -18.78 -14.76 -22.34
CA LYS A 106 -17.83 -13.80 -21.76
C LYS A 106 -17.30 -14.29 -20.40
N MET A 107 -16.11 -13.84 -20.04
CA MET A 107 -15.55 -14.03 -18.71
C MET A 107 -16.40 -13.33 -17.65
N LYS A 108 -16.58 -14.01 -16.51
CA LYS A 108 -17.23 -13.45 -15.31
C LYS A 108 -16.41 -12.31 -14.74
#